data_AF-A0A917C6F9-F1
#
_entry.id   AF-A0A917C6F9-F1
#
_cell.length_a   1.000
_cell.length_b   1.000
_cell.length_c   1.000
_cell.angle_alpha   90.00
_cell.angle_beta   90.00
_cell.angle_gamma   90.00
#
_symmetry.space_group_name_H-M   'P 1'
#
loop_
_entity.id
_entity.type
_entity.pdbx_description
1 polymer ?
#
loop_
_entity_poly.entity_id
_entity_poly.type
_entity_poly.pdbx_seq_one_letter_code
_entity_poly.pdbx_strand_id
1 'polypeptide(L)'
;MEYNVRGDDNSKELFLQGRLTFSDNVVFRKIVDDLKEYNGTKCVFDLSSLEFIDSAGLGMLMLLRDATVGKPFTLSIRNADGQVRRMLEIAKFDALIPFED
;
A
#
# COMPACT_ATOMS: atom_id res chain seq x y z
N MET A 1 5.48 7.68 9.12
CA MET A 1 4.94 6.35 8.84
C MET A 1 5.97 5.32 9.24
N GLU A 2 5.52 4.29 9.93
CA GLU A 2 6.30 3.08 10.19
C GLU A 2 5.62 1.91 9.48
N TYR A 3 6.40 0.91 9.08
CA TYR A 3 5.84 -0.31 8.50
C TYR A 3 6.60 -1.54 8.96
N ASN A 4 5.89 -2.67 8.95
CA ASN A 4 6.45 -3.98 9.19
C ASN A 4 6.07 -4.89 8.03
N VAL A 5 6.99 -5.76 7.62
CA VAL A 5 6.74 -6.79 6.60
C VAL A 5 6.61 -8.13 7.30
N ARG A 6 5.52 -8.85 7.02
CA ARG A 6 5.31 -10.24 7.44
C ARG A 6 5.16 -11.14 6.23
N GLY A 7 5.29 -12.44 6.47
CA GLY A 7 5.14 -13.48 5.46
C GLY A 7 6.47 -14.09 5.03
N ASP A 8 6.47 -14.72 3.86
CA ASP A 8 7.60 -15.43 3.29
C ASP A 8 7.96 -14.85 1.91
N ASP A 9 8.83 -15.54 1.18
CA ASP A 9 9.28 -15.11 -0.15
C ASP A 9 8.18 -15.14 -1.21
N ASN A 10 7.08 -15.85 -0.95
CA ASN A 10 5.96 -16.03 -1.88
C ASN A 10 4.76 -15.13 -1.56
N SER A 11 4.53 -14.80 -0.29
CA SER A 11 3.45 -13.92 0.14
C SER A 11 3.94 -12.91 1.16
N LYS A 12 3.84 -11.62 0.82
CA LYS A 12 4.19 -10.50 1.71
C LYS A 12 2.96 -9.76 2.19
N GLU A 13 2.99 -9.34 3.44
CA GLU A 13 2.00 -8.45 4.04
C GLU A 13 2.72 -7.26 4.68
N LEU A 14 2.39 -6.05 4.22
CA LEU A 14 2.95 -4.80 4.71
C LEU A 14 1.95 -4.12 5.62
N PHE A 15 2.25 -4.12 6.91
CA PHE A 15 1.46 -3.44 7.94
C PHE A 15 1.92 -1.99 8.04
N LEU A 16 1.08 -1.05 7.60
CA LEU A 16 1.37 0.38 7.68
C LEU A 16 0.78 0.99 8.94
N GLN A 17 1.56 1.84 9.62
CA GLN A 17 1.17 2.47 10.88
C GLN A 17 1.38 3.99 10.87
N GLY A 18 0.48 4.68 11.56
CA GLY A 18 0.52 6.13 11.75
C GLY A 18 -0.09 6.87 10.56
N ARG A 19 0.65 7.81 9.97
CA ARG A 19 0.14 8.73 8.95
C ARG A 19 0.91 8.57 7.65
N LEU A 20 0.22 8.51 6.52
CA LEU A 20 0.83 8.52 5.18
C LEU A 20 0.62 9.89 4.52
N THR A 21 1.68 10.69 4.57
CA THR A 21 1.71 12.08 4.10
C THR A 21 2.95 12.35 3.25
N PHE A 22 3.07 13.54 2.66
CA PHE A 22 4.26 13.89 1.87
C PHE A 22 5.59 13.68 2.62
N SER A 23 5.63 13.88 3.94
CA SER A 23 6.84 13.66 4.76
C SER A 23 7.34 12.22 4.74
N ASP A 24 6.49 11.26 4.37
CA ASP A 24 6.79 9.83 4.36
C ASP A 24 7.32 9.33 3.01
N ASN A 25 7.53 10.24 2.04
CA ASN A 25 7.94 9.89 0.68
C ASN A 25 9.21 9.04 0.61
N VAL A 26 10.19 9.29 1.48
CA VAL A 26 11.46 8.56 1.49
C VAL A 26 11.24 7.13 1.94
N VAL A 27 10.43 6.92 2.98
CA VAL A 27 10.10 5.60 3.51
C VAL A 27 9.27 4.82 2.50
N PHE A 28 8.24 5.46 1.94
CA PHE A 28 7.35 4.81 0.99
C PHE A 28 8.05 4.47 -0.33
N ARG A 29 9.00 5.29 -0.79
CA ARG A 29 9.79 4.98 -1.99
C ARG A 29 10.61 3.70 -1.83
N LYS A 30 11.16 3.43 -0.63
CA LYS A 30 11.86 2.17 -0.36
C LYS A 30 10.93 0.96 -0.54
N ILE A 31 9.70 1.05 -0.02
CA ILE A 31 8.68 0.01 -0.22
C ILE A 31 8.42 -0.23 -1.71
N VAL A 32 8.29 0.85 -2.49
CA VAL A 32 8.09 0.75 -3.94
C VAL A 32 9.27 0.07 -4.64
N ASP A 33 10.50 0.42 -4.27
CA ASP A 33 11.71 -0.17 -4.86
C ASP A 33 11.85 -1.65 -4.48
N ASP A 34 11.59 -2.02 -3.23
CA ASP A 34 11.60 -3.41 -2.76
C ASP A 34 10.56 -4.27 -3.51
N LEU A 35 9.38 -3.72 -3.78
CA LEU A 35 8.31 -4.41 -4.51
C LEU A 35 8.56 -4.49 -6.02
N LYS A 36 9.44 -3.67 -6.60
CA LYS A 36 9.88 -3.86 -7.99
C LYS A 36 10.74 -5.11 -8.14
N GLU A 37 11.50 -5.47 -7.12
CA GLU A 37 12.37 -6.65 -7.13
C GLU A 37 11.69 -7.91 -6.56
N TYR A 38 10.47 -7.76 -6.05
CA TYR A 38 9.70 -8.86 -5.48
C TYR A 38 9.20 -9.84 -6.56
N ASN A 39 9.52 -11.13 -6.38
CA ASN A 39 9.20 -12.22 -7.30
C ASN A 39 8.21 -13.25 -6.71
N GLY A 40 7.54 -12.91 -5.62
CA GLY A 40 6.50 -13.78 -5.04
C GLY A 40 5.21 -13.75 -5.86
N THR A 41 4.12 -14.22 -5.26
CA THR A 41 2.80 -14.30 -5.91
C THR A 41 1.76 -13.35 -5.29
N LYS A 42 1.94 -12.94 -4.03
CA LYS A 42 1.00 -12.04 -3.34
C LYS A 42 1.69 -10.96 -2.53
N CYS A 43 1.12 -9.76 -2.55
CA CYS A 43 1.47 -8.63 -1.70
C CYS A 43 0.21 -7.94 -1.17
N VAL A 44 0.05 -7.85 0.15
CA VAL A 44 -1.09 -7.21 0.80
C VAL A 44 -0.62 -6.00 1.60
N PHE A 45 -1.31 -4.87 1.49
CA PHE A 45 -1.13 -3.71 2.36
C PHE A 45 -2.21 -3.70 3.42
N ASP A 46 -1.84 -3.99 4.66
CA ASP A 46 -2.72 -3.88 5.82
C ASP A 46 -2.67 -2.44 6.35
N LEU A 47 -3.82 -1.77 6.30
CA LEU A 47 -3.99 -0.38 6.73
C LEU A 47 -4.73 -0.24 8.07
N SER A 48 -4.86 -1.32 8.84
CA SER A 48 -5.59 -1.35 10.14
C SER A 48 -5.11 -0.30 11.13
N SER A 49 -3.82 0.03 11.08
CA SER A 49 -3.17 0.97 11.99
C SER A 49 -2.77 2.27 11.28
N LEU A 50 -3.25 2.49 10.06
CA LEU A 50 -3.07 3.74 9.34
C LEU A 50 -4.19 4.70 9.76
N GLU A 51 -3.84 5.75 10.48
CA GLU A 51 -4.77 6.70 11.07
C GLU A 51 -5.16 7.81 10.10
N PHE A 52 -4.31 8.11 9.12
CA PHE A 52 -4.50 9.24 8.22
C PHE A 52 -3.77 9.08 6.89
N ILE A 53 -4.42 9.56 5.82
CA ILE A 53 -3.83 9.72 4.50
C ILE A 53 -4.26 11.06 3.88
N ASP A 54 -3.32 11.76 3.24
CA ASP A 54 -3.59 12.97 2.45
C ASP A 54 -3.49 12.71 0.93
N SER A 55 -3.59 13.77 0.12
CA SER A 55 -3.45 13.69 -1.33
C SER A 55 -2.07 13.21 -1.77
N ALA A 56 -1.01 13.53 -1.04
CA ALA A 56 0.34 13.06 -1.34
C ALA A 56 0.47 11.56 -1.03
N GLY A 57 -0.12 11.09 0.08
CA GLY A 57 -0.23 9.68 0.43
C GLY A 57 -0.95 8.86 -0.63
N LEU A 58 -2.07 9.36 -1.14
CA LEU A 58 -2.78 8.74 -2.26
C LEU A 58 -1.89 8.69 -3.52
N GLY A 59 -1.21 9.79 -3.85
CA GLY A 59 -0.25 9.82 -4.96
C GLY A 59 0.87 8.79 -4.82
N MET A 60 1.35 8.55 -3.59
CA MET A 60 2.35 7.51 -3.32
C MET A 60 1.80 6.10 -3.56
N LEU A 61 0.56 5.81 -3.16
CA LEU A 61 -0.08 4.54 -3.48
C LEU A 61 -0.29 4.36 -5.00
N MET A 62 -0.52 5.44 -5.74
CA MET A 62 -0.57 5.38 -7.21
C MET A 62 0.79 5.04 -7.82
N LEU A 63 1.88 5.63 -7.31
CA LEU A 63 3.24 5.30 -7.73
C LEU A 63 3.58 3.83 -7.49
N LEU A 64 3.15 3.28 -6.34
CA LEU A 64 3.29 1.86 -6.04
C LEU A 64 2.55 1.00 -7.06
N ARG A 65 1.29 1.33 -7.33
CA ARG A 65 0.48 0.63 -8.32
C ARG A 65 1.19 0.62 -9.67
N ASP A 66 1.65 1.78 -10.16
CA ASP A 66 2.30 1.86 -11.47
C ASP A 66 3.63 1.10 -11.52
N ALA A 67 4.40 1.08 -10.42
CA ALA A 67 5.64 0.31 -10.31
C ALA A 67 5.41 -1.21 -10.29
N THR A 68 4.22 -1.65 -9.90
CA THR A 68 3.87 -3.08 -9.73
C THR A 68 2.98 -3.62 -10.86
N VAL A 69 2.50 -2.75 -11.77
CA VAL A 69 1.81 -3.17 -12.99
C VAL A 69 2.69 -4.12 -13.81
N GLY A 70 2.13 -5.27 -14.18
CA GLY A 70 2.82 -6.28 -14.98
C GLY A 70 3.81 -7.16 -14.21
N LYS A 71 3.91 -6.99 -12.87
CA LYS A 71 4.66 -7.91 -12.01
C LYS A 71 3.92 -9.25 -11.85
N PRO A 72 4.63 -10.35 -11.53
CA PRO A 72 4.03 -11.69 -11.42
C PRO A 72 3.18 -11.89 -10.16
N PHE A 73 3.10 -10.89 -9.28
CA PHE A 73 2.31 -10.94 -8.05
C PHE A 73 1.08 -10.06 -8.10
N THR A 74 0.07 -10.40 -7.29
CA THR A 74 -1.11 -9.57 -7.06
C THR A 74 -0.89 -8.61 -5.91
N LEU A 75 -1.33 -7.36 -6.07
CA LEU A 75 -1.34 -6.34 -5.03
C LEU A 75 -2.77 -6.09 -4.54
N SER A 76 -3.00 -6.07 -3.23
CA SER A 76 -4.30 -5.73 -2.61
C SER A 76 -4.15 -4.89 -1.35
N ILE A 77 -5.24 -4.23 -0.95
CA ILE A 77 -5.34 -3.45 0.30
C ILE A 77 -6.36 -4.12 1.23
N ARG A 78 -6.06 -4.19 2.52
CA ARG A 78 -6.93 -4.73 3.57
C ARG A 78 -7.04 -3.76 4.75
N ASN A 79 -8.13 -3.86 5.51
CA ASN A 79 -8.31 -3.22 6.83
C ASN A 79 -8.21 -1.68 6.81
N ALA A 80 -8.46 -1.04 5.67
CA ALA A 80 -8.63 0.40 5.64
C ALA A 80 -9.96 0.76 6.32
N ASP A 81 -9.92 1.64 7.32
CA ASP A 81 -11.12 2.08 8.05
C ASP A 81 -11.18 3.62 8.17
N GLY A 82 -12.33 4.13 8.62
CA GLY A 82 -12.54 5.52 8.99
C GLY A 82 -12.18 6.51 7.88
N GLN A 83 -11.35 7.50 8.23
CA GLN A 83 -10.95 8.55 7.30
C GLN A 83 -10.04 8.04 6.17
N VAL A 84 -9.23 7.01 6.42
CA VAL A 84 -8.39 6.39 5.38
C VAL A 84 -9.26 5.69 4.34
N ARG A 85 -10.20 4.85 4.78
CA ARG A 85 -11.16 4.19 3.87
C ARG A 85 -11.91 5.21 3.01
N ARG A 86 -12.45 6.25 3.65
CA ARG A 86 -13.18 7.31 2.95
C ARG A 86 -12.35 8.02 1.89
N MET A 87 -11.08 8.32 2.18
CA MET A 87 -10.21 8.96 1.19
C MET A 87 -9.87 8.04 0.01
N LEU A 88 -9.65 6.74 0.26
CA LEU A 88 -9.45 5.76 -0.80
C LEU A 88 -10.70 5.63 -1.70
N GLU A 89 -11.89 5.61 -1.12
CA GLU A 89 -13.16 5.55 -1.88
C GLU A 89 -13.41 6.82 -2.71
N ILE A 90 -13.14 8.01 -2.16
CA ILE A 90 -13.24 9.28 -2.90
C ILE A 90 -12.30 9.26 -4.12
N ALA A 91 -11.11 8.69 -3.96
CA ALA A 91 -10.11 8.54 -5.01
C ALA A 91 -10.38 7.34 -5.95
N LYS A 92 -11.45 6.56 -5.72
CA LYS A 92 -11.78 5.33 -6.47
C LYS A 92 -10.62 4.33 -6.52
N PHE A 93 -9.94 4.16 -5.39
CA PHE A 93 -8.76 3.30 -5.32
C PHE A 93 -9.08 1.82 -5.54
N ASP A 94 -10.31 1.40 -5.29
CA ASP A 94 -10.83 0.06 -5.58
C ASP A 94 -10.71 -0.33 -7.07
N ALA A 95 -10.76 0.64 -7.98
CA ALA A 95 -10.55 0.43 -9.41
C ALA A 95 -9.06 0.30 -9.80
N LEU A 96 -8.15 0.72 -8.92
CA LEU A 96 -6.70 0.72 -9.15
C LEU A 96 -5.99 -0.43 -8.44
N ILE A 97 -6.39 -0.68 -7.19
CA ILE A 97 -5.89 -1.73 -6.31
C ILE A 97 -7.10 -2.38 -5.63
N PRO A 98 -7.32 -3.69 -5.79
CA PRO A 98 -8.45 -4.37 -5.18
C PRO A 98 -8.38 -4.32 -3.66
N PHE A 99 -9.53 -4.12 -3.03
CA PHE A 99 -9.69 -4.28 -1.59
C PHE A 99 -10.03 -5.74 -1.28
N GLU A 100 -9.34 -6.33 -0.31
CA GLU A 100 -9.67 -7.65 0.23
C GLU A 100 -10.14 -7.52 1.68
N ASP A 101 -11.09 -8.39 2.06
CA ASP A 101 -11.59 -8.52 3.44
C ASP A 101 -10.57 -9.24 4.33
#